data_AF-A0A9X4QUY5-F1
#
_entry.id   AF-A0A9X4QUY5-F1
#
_cell.length_a   1.000
_cell.length_b   1.000
_cell.length_c   1.000
_cell.angle_alpha   90.00
_cell.angle_beta   90.00
_cell.angle_gamma   90.00
#
_symmetry.space_group_name_H-M   'P 1'
#
loop_
_entity.id
_entity.type
_entity.pdbx_description
1 polymer ?
#
loop_
_entity_poly.entity_id
_entity_poly.type
_entity_poly.pdbx_seq_one_letter_code
_entity_poly.pdbx_strand_id
1 'polypeptide(L)'
;MSYRINALDWILVNEIPVSLFIRDILTLRLIVVTMFIFSLASAAILSKYWIRRITRPLNSLTTVVRRMGQGNLGLTLELDLKNELGILIAQFNKMSRNIQELIEQKESIQEEKRTIEIGALQSQINPHFFYNTLNTIKWMAIMVKADNIVESIATLGDYLQPMFKQGMLCNIREEIDYIENYIKIMNYRMAGGVKLQKKHFLESDGPPVSPFSAPALGRKRDYARFEKSQRRYDYDYGRGK
;
A
#
# COMPACT_ATOMS: atom_id res chain seq x y z
N MET A 1 -28.94 -87.52 -7.92
CA MET A 1 -30.32 -87.75 -8.41
C MET A 1 -30.51 -89.25 -8.55
N SER A 2 -31.57 -89.84 -7.99
CA SER A 2 -31.76 -91.30 -7.99
C SER A 2 -32.97 -91.70 -8.85
N TYR A 3 -32.77 -92.64 -9.77
CA TYR A 3 -33.84 -93.18 -10.61
C TYR A 3 -34.11 -94.64 -10.19
N ARG A 4 -35.39 -94.99 -10.01
CA ARG A 4 -35.82 -96.36 -9.68
C ARG A 4 -36.05 -97.14 -10.96
N ILE A 5 -35.45 -98.34 -11.04
CA ILE A 5 -35.66 -99.25 -12.17
C ILE A 5 -36.71 -100.29 -11.73
N ASN A 6 -37.95 -100.08 -12.16
CA ASN A 6 -39.13 -100.85 -11.69
C ASN A 6 -39.11 -102.35 -12.02
N ALA A 7 -38.19 -102.82 -12.87
CA ALA A 7 -38.09 -104.23 -13.23
C ALA A 7 -37.27 -105.08 -12.25
N LEU A 8 -36.42 -104.47 -11.41
CA LEU A 8 -35.45 -105.18 -10.56
C LEU A 8 -35.38 -104.68 -9.11
N ASP A 9 -36.27 -103.78 -8.70
CA ASP A 9 -36.34 -103.18 -7.35
C ASP A 9 -35.02 -102.53 -6.88
N TRP A 10 -34.18 -102.09 -7.82
CA TRP A 10 -32.90 -101.42 -7.54
C TRP A 10 -33.01 -99.90 -7.73
N ILE A 11 -32.27 -99.17 -6.90
CA ILE A 11 -32.17 -97.71 -6.96
C ILE A 11 -30.80 -97.36 -7.52
N LEU A 12 -30.78 -96.74 -8.70
CA LEU A 12 -29.55 -96.20 -9.27
C LEU A 12 -29.26 -94.87 -8.58
N VAL A 13 -28.17 -94.81 -7.81
CA VAL A 13 -27.68 -93.58 -7.17
C VAL A 13 -26.48 -93.08 -7.97
N ASN A 14 -26.64 -91.92 -8.60
CA ASN A 14 -25.53 -91.24 -9.26
C ASN A 14 -24.84 -90.31 -8.26
N GLU A 15 -23.62 -90.68 -7.83
CA GLU A 15 -22.76 -89.84 -7.00
C GLU A 15 -21.79 -89.05 -7.88
N ILE A 16 -22.04 -87.75 -8.04
CA ILE A 16 -21.11 -86.86 -8.71
C ILE A 16 -20.17 -86.29 -7.63
N PRO A 17 -18.86 -86.61 -7.67
CA PRO A 17 -17.94 -86.14 -6.65
C PRO A 17 -17.81 -84.62 -6.71
N VAL A 18 -18.19 -83.93 -5.62
CA VAL A 18 -18.17 -82.46 -5.50
C VAL A 18 -16.75 -81.88 -5.73
N SER A 19 -15.71 -82.69 -5.52
CA SER A 19 -14.32 -82.35 -5.79
C SER A 19 -14.02 -81.97 -7.23
N LEU A 20 -14.82 -82.41 -8.21
CA LEU A 20 -14.68 -81.99 -9.61
C LEU A 20 -15.03 -80.50 -9.80
N PHE A 21 -16.06 -80.00 -9.12
CA PHE A 21 -16.51 -78.59 -9.24
C PHE A 21 -15.72 -77.62 -8.35
N ILE A 22 -15.12 -78.10 -7.26
CA ILE A 22 -14.38 -77.25 -6.32
C ILE A 22 -13.21 -76.53 -7.00
N ARG A 23 -12.50 -77.20 -7.93
CA ARG A 23 -11.35 -76.59 -8.64
C ARG A 23 -11.78 -75.42 -9.52
N ASP A 24 -12.87 -75.58 -10.27
CA ASP A 24 -13.40 -74.54 -11.16
C ASP A 24 -13.95 -73.33 -10.38
N ILE A 25 -14.57 -73.59 -9.24
CA ILE A 25 -15.05 -72.52 -8.35
C ILE A 25 -13.87 -71.74 -7.75
N LEU A 26 -12.77 -72.42 -7.38
CA LEU A 26 -11.59 -71.78 -6.84
C LEU A 26 -10.82 -70.95 -7.89
N THR A 27 -10.69 -71.44 -9.12
CA THR A 27 -10.07 -70.67 -10.21
C THR A 27 -10.91 -69.44 -10.57
N LEU A 28 -12.24 -69.59 -10.66
CA LEU A 28 -13.15 -68.47 -10.89
C LEU A 28 -13.04 -67.43 -9.76
N ARG A 29 -13.04 -67.86 -8.50
CA ARG A 29 -12.84 -66.96 -7.35
C ARG A 29 -11.52 -66.20 -7.46
N LEU A 30 -10.43 -66.87 -7.82
CA LEU A 30 -9.12 -66.23 -7.97
C LEU A 30 -9.10 -65.20 -9.10
N ILE A 31 -9.74 -65.50 -10.23
CA ILE A 31 -9.89 -64.55 -11.35
C ILE A 31 -10.67 -63.31 -10.91
N VAL A 32 -11.81 -63.49 -10.23
CA VAL A 32 -12.64 -62.37 -9.75
C VAL A 32 -11.89 -61.52 -8.73
N VAL A 33 -11.21 -62.15 -7.76
CA VAL A 33 -10.44 -61.43 -6.74
C VAL A 33 -9.27 -60.65 -7.35
N THR A 34 -8.55 -61.25 -8.30
CA THR A 34 -7.43 -60.56 -8.98
C THR A 34 -7.93 -59.41 -9.86
N MET A 35 -9.04 -59.57 -10.58
CA MET A 35 -9.68 -58.48 -11.32
C MET A 35 -10.11 -57.34 -10.40
N PHE A 36 -10.68 -57.65 -9.23
CA PHE A 36 -11.09 -56.63 -8.26
C PHE A 36 -9.88 -55.84 -7.72
N ILE A 37 -8.81 -56.55 -7.34
CA ILE A 37 -7.56 -55.91 -6.87
C ILE A 37 -6.96 -55.03 -7.97
N PHE A 38 -6.92 -55.52 -9.21
CA PHE A 38 -6.42 -54.75 -10.35
C PHE A 38 -7.26 -53.50 -10.64
N SER A 39 -8.59 -53.63 -10.57
CA SER A 39 -9.51 -52.49 -10.69
C SER A 39 -9.26 -51.44 -9.61
N LEU A 40 -9.10 -51.87 -8.36
CA LEU A 40 -8.82 -50.95 -7.24
C LEU A 40 -7.45 -50.27 -7.38
N ALA A 41 -6.43 -51.02 -7.78
CA ALA A 41 -5.09 -50.49 -8.00
C ALA A 41 -5.06 -49.48 -9.16
N SER A 42 -5.68 -49.80 -10.29
CA SER A 42 -5.76 -48.90 -11.44
C SER A 42 -6.53 -47.61 -11.10
N ALA A 43 -7.65 -47.71 -10.38
CA ALA A 43 -8.40 -46.54 -9.91
C ALA A 43 -7.56 -45.62 -9.02
N ALA A 44 -6.78 -46.19 -8.09
CA ALA A 44 -5.89 -45.42 -7.22
C ALA A 44 -4.76 -44.72 -8.01
N ILE A 45 -4.16 -45.41 -8.98
CA ILE A 45 -3.10 -44.84 -9.84
C ILE A 45 -3.66 -43.69 -10.68
N LEU A 46 -4.80 -43.88 -11.32
CA LEU A 46 -5.46 -42.83 -12.10
C LEU A 46 -5.79 -41.63 -11.22
N SER A 47 -6.43 -41.84 -10.07
CA SER A 47 -6.77 -40.77 -9.13
C SER A 47 -5.53 -39.93 -8.76
N LYS A 48 -4.42 -40.58 -8.41
CA LYS A 48 -3.16 -39.92 -8.10
C LYS A 48 -2.59 -39.14 -9.29
N TYR A 49 -2.72 -39.67 -10.50
CA TYR A 49 -2.29 -39.00 -11.73
C TYR A 49 -3.10 -37.71 -11.98
N TRP A 50 -4.42 -37.76 -11.91
CA TRP A 50 -5.31 -36.61 -12.09
C TRP A 50 -5.06 -35.52 -11.05
N ILE A 51 -4.94 -35.89 -9.78
CA ILE A 51 -4.66 -34.94 -8.69
C ILE A 51 -3.36 -34.16 -8.95
N ARG A 52 -2.32 -34.85 -9.42
CA ARG A 52 -1.01 -34.24 -9.67
C ARG A 52 -1.00 -33.37 -10.92
N ARG A 53 -1.71 -33.77 -11.98
CA ARG A 53 -1.65 -33.10 -13.30
C ARG A 53 -2.68 -31.99 -13.47
N ILE A 54 -3.78 -32.02 -12.71
CA ILE A 54 -4.89 -31.06 -12.85
C ILE A 54 -5.22 -30.38 -11.53
N THR A 55 -5.65 -31.14 -10.51
CA THR A 55 -6.22 -30.56 -9.28
C THR A 55 -5.22 -29.69 -8.52
N ARG A 56 -3.97 -30.15 -8.39
CA ARG A 56 -2.92 -29.39 -7.69
C ARG A 56 -2.58 -28.07 -8.39
N PRO A 57 -2.20 -28.05 -9.69
CA PRO A 57 -1.96 -26.81 -10.42
C PRO A 57 -3.15 -25.84 -10.38
N LEU A 58 -4.38 -26.36 -10.50
CA LEU A 58 -5.60 -25.54 -10.47
C LEU A 58 -5.80 -24.88 -9.10
N ASN A 59 -5.67 -25.64 -8.00
CA ASN A 59 -5.79 -25.09 -6.66
C ASN A 59 -4.71 -24.06 -6.35
N SER A 60 -3.48 -24.28 -6.83
CA SER A 60 -2.39 -23.30 -6.73
C SER A 60 -2.75 -22.01 -7.46
N LEU A 61 -3.26 -22.10 -8.70
CA LEU A 61 -3.71 -20.95 -9.48
C LEU A 61 -4.83 -20.19 -8.76
N THR A 62 -5.87 -20.87 -8.30
CA THR A 62 -6.98 -20.25 -7.56
C THR A 62 -6.49 -19.51 -6.30
N THR A 63 -5.53 -20.10 -5.59
CA THR A 63 -4.97 -19.48 -4.38
C THR A 63 -4.24 -18.18 -4.71
N VAL A 64 -3.42 -18.18 -5.76
CA VAL A 64 -2.66 -16.98 -6.16
C VAL A 64 -3.58 -15.91 -6.73
N VAL A 65 -4.57 -16.27 -7.55
CA VAL A 65 -5.61 -15.34 -8.04
C VAL A 65 -6.33 -14.68 -6.86
N ARG A 66 -6.71 -15.45 -5.83
CA ARG A 66 -7.38 -14.89 -4.64
C ARG A 66 -6.47 -13.94 -3.87
N ARG A 67 -5.18 -14.24 -3.73
CA ARG A 67 -4.20 -13.36 -3.07
C ARG A 67 -3.97 -12.07 -3.86
N MET A 68 -3.94 -12.14 -5.19
CA MET A 68 -3.91 -10.96 -6.04
C MET A 68 -5.13 -10.07 -5.83
N GLY A 69 -6.32 -10.66 -5.75
CA GLY A 69 -7.55 -9.93 -5.43
C GLY A 69 -7.57 -9.26 -4.05
N GLN A 70 -6.66 -9.65 -3.15
CA GLN A 70 -6.49 -9.03 -1.82
C GLN A 70 -5.41 -7.93 -1.81
N GLY A 71 -4.86 -7.56 -2.97
CA GLY A 71 -3.86 -6.49 -3.11
C GLY A 71 -2.41 -6.95 -3.10
N ASN A 72 -2.13 -8.26 -3.13
CA ASN A 72 -0.77 -8.77 -3.27
C ASN A 72 -0.40 -8.90 -4.76
N LEU A 73 0.25 -7.87 -5.29
CA LEU A 73 0.55 -7.72 -6.72
C LEU A 73 1.84 -8.45 -7.11
N GLY A 74 2.03 -8.69 -8.42
CA GLY A 74 3.26 -9.29 -8.94
C GLY A 74 3.44 -10.78 -8.68
N LEU A 75 2.42 -11.46 -8.15
CA LEU A 75 2.50 -12.89 -7.87
C LEU A 75 2.52 -13.71 -9.16
N THR A 76 3.55 -14.53 -9.33
CA THR A 76 3.69 -15.46 -10.45
C THR A 76 3.69 -16.92 -9.98
N LEU A 77 3.29 -17.79 -10.89
CA LEU A 77 3.35 -19.24 -10.72
C LEU A 77 4.35 -19.82 -11.70
N GLU A 78 5.43 -20.40 -11.18
CA GLU A 78 6.41 -21.14 -11.96
C GLU A 78 6.06 -22.61 -11.94
N LEU A 79 5.28 -23.03 -12.94
CA LEU A 79 4.92 -24.43 -13.13
C LEU A 79 5.20 -24.81 -14.58
N ASP A 80 6.10 -25.78 -14.79
CA ASP A 80 6.41 -26.33 -16.12
C ASP A 80 5.32 -27.34 -16.53
N LEU A 81 4.20 -26.81 -17.02
CA LEU A 81 3.12 -27.57 -17.63
C LEU A 81 3.09 -27.29 -19.14
N LYS A 82 3.21 -28.35 -19.94
CA LYS A 82 3.16 -28.28 -21.41
C LYS A 82 1.75 -28.53 -21.97
N ASN A 83 0.71 -28.19 -21.21
CA ASN A 83 -0.69 -28.37 -21.57
C ASN A 83 -1.47 -27.06 -21.43
N GLU A 84 -2.79 -27.10 -21.63
CA GLU A 84 -3.70 -25.95 -21.58
C GLU A 84 -3.63 -25.21 -20.23
N LEU A 85 -3.42 -25.93 -19.13
CA LEU A 85 -3.22 -25.31 -17.81
C LEU A 85 -1.93 -24.50 -17.75
N GLY A 86 -0.86 -24.95 -18.39
CA GLY A 86 0.38 -24.17 -18.52
C GLY A 86 0.17 -22.87 -19.29
N ILE A 87 -0.60 -22.91 -20.38
CA ILE A 87 -0.98 -21.71 -21.14
C ILE A 87 -1.77 -20.75 -20.24
N LEU A 88 -2.75 -21.27 -19.48
CA LEU A 88 -3.56 -20.47 -18.57
C LEU A 88 -2.70 -19.79 -17.48
N ILE A 89 -1.74 -20.53 -16.91
CA ILE A 89 -0.80 -20.00 -15.92
C ILE A 89 0.11 -18.93 -16.54
N ALA A 90 0.60 -19.14 -17.75
CA ALA A 90 1.40 -18.14 -18.46
C ALA A 90 0.61 -16.85 -18.73
N GLN A 91 -0.65 -16.97 -19.14
CA GLN A 91 -1.55 -15.82 -19.33
C GLN A 91 -1.85 -15.11 -18.00
N PHE A 92 -2.09 -15.87 -16.92
CA PHE A 92 -2.25 -15.30 -15.59
C PHE A 92 -1.00 -14.51 -15.16
N ASN A 93 0.20 -15.09 -15.33
CA ASN A 93 1.46 -14.42 -14.99
C ASN A 93 1.66 -13.13 -15.80
N LYS A 94 1.27 -13.13 -17.09
CA LYS A 94 1.31 -11.93 -17.92
C LYS A 94 0.33 -10.86 -17.40
N MET A 95 -0.90 -11.25 -17.11
CA MET A 95 -1.90 -10.35 -16.53
C MET A 95 -1.44 -9.78 -15.18
N SER A 96 -0.81 -10.61 -14.33
CA SER A 96 -0.24 -10.17 -13.04
C SER A 96 0.76 -9.04 -13.20
N ARG A 97 1.71 -9.19 -14.12
CA ARG A 97 2.74 -8.18 -14.41
C ARG A 97 2.11 -6.91 -14.99
N ASN A 98 1.21 -7.06 -15.94
CA ASN A 98 0.52 -5.91 -16.53
C ASN A 98 -0.26 -5.11 -15.48
N ILE A 99 -0.95 -5.77 -14.55
CA ILE A 99 -1.66 -5.09 -13.46
C ILE A 99 -0.68 -4.34 -12.55
N GLN A 100 0.45 -4.95 -12.22
CA GLN A 100 1.48 -4.28 -11.42
C GLN A 100 2.01 -3.04 -12.13
N GLU A 101 2.39 -3.15 -13.41
CA GLU A 101 2.85 -2.03 -14.22
C GLU A 101 1.81 -0.92 -14.32
N LEU A 102 0.53 -1.26 -14.50
CA LEU A 102 -0.57 -0.29 -14.54
C LEU A 102 -0.75 0.44 -13.21
N ILE A 103 -0.51 -0.22 -12.08
CA ILE A 103 -0.60 0.40 -10.76
C ILE A 103 0.58 1.36 -10.55
N GLU A 104 1.80 0.94 -10.87
CA GLU A 104 3.00 1.78 -10.81
C GLU A 104 2.87 3.03 -11.71
N GLN A 105 2.36 2.85 -12.94
CA GLN A 105 2.08 3.97 -13.86
C GLN A 105 0.98 4.89 -13.33
N LYS A 106 -0.07 4.33 -12.71
CA LYS A 106 -1.13 5.14 -12.13
C LYS A 106 -0.62 5.99 -10.97
N GLU A 107 0.25 5.43 -10.13
CA GLU A 107 0.88 6.16 -9.03
C GLU A 107 1.75 7.31 -9.55
N SER A 108 2.60 7.07 -10.55
CA SER A 108 3.44 8.13 -11.14
C SER A 108 2.61 9.25 -11.78
N ILE A 109 1.57 8.90 -12.55
CA ILE A 109 0.65 9.88 -13.15
C ILE A 109 -0.07 10.68 -12.06
N GLN A 110 -0.45 10.04 -10.96
CA GLN A 110 -1.14 10.72 -9.86
C GLN A 110 -0.21 11.71 -9.12
N GLU A 111 1.06 11.38 -8.96
CA GLU A 111 2.08 12.29 -8.40
C GLU A 111 2.36 13.48 -9.32
N GLU A 112 2.51 13.22 -10.62
CA GLU A 112 2.67 14.28 -11.62
C GLU A 112 1.46 15.21 -11.65
N LYS A 113 0.25 14.64 -11.70
CA LYS A 113 -1.00 15.39 -11.65
C LYS A 113 -1.08 16.26 -10.39
N ARG A 114 -0.74 15.70 -9.22
CA ARG A 114 -0.71 16.45 -7.95
C ARG A 114 0.26 17.64 -8.03
N THR A 115 1.43 17.45 -8.63
CA THR A 115 2.44 18.50 -8.78
C THR A 115 1.94 19.62 -9.72
N ILE A 116 1.30 19.24 -10.82
CA ILE A 116 0.67 20.18 -11.77
C ILE A 116 -0.46 20.96 -11.09
N GLU A 117 -1.35 20.28 -10.34
CA GLU A 117 -2.45 20.92 -9.62
C GLU A 117 -1.94 21.93 -8.58
N ILE A 118 -0.90 21.58 -7.81
CA ILE A 118 -0.26 22.51 -6.87
C ILE A 118 0.32 23.72 -7.61
N GLY A 119 1.00 23.50 -8.74
CA GLY A 119 1.54 24.57 -9.57
C GLY A 119 0.46 25.50 -10.13
N ALA A 120 -0.66 24.94 -10.59
CA ALA A 120 -1.79 25.70 -11.09
C ALA A 120 -2.48 26.51 -9.97
N LEU A 121 -2.59 25.97 -8.76
CA LEU A 121 -3.09 26.71 -7.59
C LEU A 121 -2.14 27.85 -7.21
N GLN A 122 -0.83 27.62 -7.26
CA GLN A 122 0.17 28.67 -7.01
C GLN A 122 0.10 29.79 -8.05
N SER A 123 -0.09 29.46 -9.34
CA SER A 123 -0.15 30.45 -10.42
C SER A 123 -1.39 31.35 -10.38
N GLN A 124 -2.48 30.89 -9.75
CA GLN A 124 -3.64 31.74 -9.48
C GLN A 124 -3.29 32.93 -8.57
N ILE A 125 -2.25 32.81 -7.74
CA ILE A 125 -1.70 33.94 -7.00
C ILE A 125 -0.59 34.56 -7.84
N ASN A 126 -0.92 35.57 -8.63
CA ASN A 126 0.06 36.28 -9.47
C ASN A 126 1.10 37.01 -8.58
N PRO A 127 2.38 36.57 -8.54
CA PRO A 127 3.38 37.17 -7.66
C PRO A 127 3.63 38.63 -7.99
N HIS A 128 3.60 38.99 -9.27
CA HIS A 128 3.78 40.37 -9.71
C HIS A 128 2.65 41.28 -9.23
N PHE A 129 1.39 40.85 -9.32
CA PHE A 129 0.28 41.62 -8.76
C PHE A 129 0.42 41.78 -7.23
N PHE A 130 0.85 40.71 -6.55
CA PHE A 130 1.07 40.72 -5.11
C PHE A 130 2.18 41.70 -4.69
N TYR A 131 3.35 41.64 -5.33
CA TYR A 131 4.44 42.59 -5.08
C TYR A 131 4.06 44.02 -5.44
N ASN A 132 3.33 44.22 -6.54
CA ASN A 132 2.87 45.54 -6.93
C ASN A 132 1.95 46.13 -5.87
N THR A 133 1.03 45.32 -5.34
CA THR A 133 0.14 45.73 -4.26
C THR A 133 0.93 46.09 -2.99
N LEU A 134 1.88 45.25 -2.56
CA LEU A 134 2.74 45.55 -1.40
C LEU A 134 3.56 46.82 -1.62
N ASN A 135 4.12 47.01 -2.81
CA ASN A 135 4.87 48.22 -3.15
C ASN A 135 3.99 49.48 -3.13
N THR A 136 2.76 49.41 -3.63
CA THR A 136 1.80 50.52 -3.52
C THR A 136 1.51 50.87 -2.06
N ILE A 137 1.26 49.86 -1.20
CA ILE A 137 1.02 50.10 0.23
C ILE A 137 2.29 50.65 0.92
N LYS A 138 3.47 50.16 0.55
CA LYS A 138 4.76 50.68 1.05
C LYS A 138 4.93 52.15 0.73
N TRP A 139 4.67 52.57 -0.52
CA TRP A 139 4.74 53.99 -0.90
C TRP A 139 3.70 54.86 -0.17
N MET A 140 2.49 54.34 0.03
CA MET A 140 1.47 55.02 0.85
C MET A 140 1.96 55.23 2.29
N ALA A 141 2.59 54.21 2.90
CA ALA A 141 3.15 54.29 4.25
C ALA A 141 4.31 55.30 4.36
N ILE A 142 5.17 55.36 3.34
CA ILE A 142 6.27 56.35 3.25
C ILE A 142 5.69 57.78 3.23
N MET A 143 4.63 58.03 2.45
CA MET A 143 4.02 59.36 2.35
C MET A 143 3.44 59.86 3.68
N VAL A 144 2.93 58.95 4.52
CA VAL A 144 2.42 59.29 5.87
C VAL A 144 3.46 59.17 6.98
N LYS A 145 4.74 58.95 6.64
CA LYS A 145 5.87 58.77 7.59
C LYS A 145 5.63 57.66 8.62
N ALA A 146 5.01 56.55 8.21
CA ALA A 146 4.77 55.39 9.06
C ALA A 146 5.85 54.33 8.88
N ASP A 147 7.05 54.57 9.44
CA ASP A 147 8.24 53.73 9.23
C ASP A 147 8.05 52.28 9.70
N ASN A 148 7.30 52.07 10.77
CA ASN A 148 6.93 50.74 11.27
C ASN A 148 6.08 49.93 10.27
N ILE A 149 5.22 50.60 9.50
CA ILE A 149 4.39 49.97 8.46
C ILE A 149 5.26 49.62 7.25
N VAL A 150 6.20 50.49 6.88
CA VAL A 150 7.17 50.25 5.80
C VAL A 150 8.00 49.00 6.08
N GLU A 151 8.53 48.87 7.29
CA GLU A 151 9.33 47.71 7.72
C GLU A 151 8.50 46.42 7.78
N SER A 152 7.25 46.51 8.26
CA SER A 152 6.33 45.37 8.31
C SER A 152 5.99 44.83 6.91
N ILE A 153 5.74 45.72 5.94
CA ILE A 153 5.43 45.33 4.55
C ILE A 153 6.65 44.72 3.85
N ALA A 154 7.84 45.28 4.09
CA ALA A 154 9.09 44.72 3.56
C ALA A 154 9.34 43.31 4.10
N THR A 155 9.26 43.14 5.43
CA THR A 155 9.42 41.83 6.10
C THR A 155 8.38 40.81 5.59
N LEU A 156 7.15 41.25 5.33
CA LEU A 156 6.11 40.40 4.75
C LEU A 156 6.42 39.97 3.31
N GLY A 157 6.93 40.89 2.48
CA GLY A 157 7.39 40.59 1.12
C GLY A 157 8.49 39.54 1.11
N ASP A 158 9.50 39.70 1.97
CA ASP A 158 10.63 38.79 2.10
C ASP A 158 10.22 37.41 2.63
N TYR A 159 9.22 37.37 3.53
CA TYR A 159 8.67 36.12 4.05
C TYR A 159 7.84 35.35 3.01
N LEU A 160 7.04 36.04 2.19
CA LEU A 160 6.13 35.39 1.24
C LEU A 160 6.80 35.04 -0.09
N GLN A 161 7.90 35.71 -0.44
CA GLN A 161 8.65 35.51 -1.69
C GLN A 161 8.97 34.03 -2.03
N PRO A 162 9.44 33.19 -1.08
CA PRO A 162 9.78 31.80 -1.35
C PRO A 162 8.55 30.93 -1.67
N MET A 163 7.36 31.29 -1.17
CA MET A 163 6.13 30.52 -1.40
C MET A 163 5.66 30.55 -2.87
N PHE A 164 6.14 31.53 -3.63
CA PHE A 164 5.86 31.68 -5.05
C PHE A 164 6.92 31.06 -5.96
N LYS A 165 8.00 30.51 -5.39
CA LYS A 165 9.04 29.80 -6.15
C LYS A 165 8.73 28.31 -6.15
N GLN A 166 8.32 27.81 -7.31
CA GLN A 166 7.95 26.40 -7.51
C GLN A 166 9.18 25.48 -7.36
N GLY A 167 9.05 24.40 -6.58
CA GLY A 167 10.11 23.39 -6.44
C GLY A 167 11.36 23.83 -5.67
N MET A 168 11.29 24.92 -4.89
CA MET A 168 12.46 25.40 -4.16
C MET A 168 12.78 24.49 -2.97
N LEU A 169 13.89 23.77 -3.05
CA LEU A 169 14.57 23.22 -1.88
C LEU A 169 15.48 24.32 -1.35
N CYS A 170 15.37 24.64 -0.06
CA CYS A 170 16.20 25.65 0.59
C CYS A 170 17.21 24.97 1.52
N ASN A 171 18.37 25.60 1.69
CA ASN A 171 19.32 25.15 2.70
C ASN A 171 18.81 25.51 4.11
N ILE A 172 19.40 24.91 5.14
CA ILE A 172 18.95 25.13 6.52
C ILE A 172 19.12 26.59 6.96
N ARG A 173 20.09 27.32 6.38
CA ARG A 173 20.31 28.74 6.67
C ARG A 173 19.16 29.60 6.14
N GLU A 174 18.75 29.38 4.90
CA GLU A 174 17.59 30.05 4.28
C GLU A 174 16.30 29.77 5.07
N GLU A 175 16.11 28.53 5.55
CA GLU A 175 14.97 28.19 6.41
C GLU A 175 15.00 28.96 7.74
N ILE A 176 16.18 29.13 8.36
CA ILE A 176 16.34 29.94 9.57
C ILE A 176 15.98 31.41 9.28
N ASP A 177 16.40 31.96 8.15
CA ASP A 177 16.09 33.34 7.76
C ASP A 177 14.57 33.52 7.56
N TYR A 178 13.87 32.53 7.01
CA TYR A 178 12.40 32.54 6.91
C TYR A 178 11.71 32.50 8.27
N ILE A 179 12.21 31.68 9.20
CA ILE A 179 11.69 31.62 10.58
C ILE A 179 11.89 32.96 11.30
N GLU A 180 13.02 33.64 11.07
CA GLU A 180 13.25 34.97 11.62
C GLU A 180 12.28 36.01 11.08
N ASN A 181 12.07 36.05 9.77
CA ASN A 181 11.12 36.96 9.15
C ASN A 181 9.68 36.67 9.64
N TYR A 182 9.31 35.40 9.82
CA TYR A 182 8.03 35.01 10.42
C TYR A 182 7.86 35.54 11.85
N ILE A 183 8.88 35.37 12.69
CA ILE A 183 8.84 35.84 14.09
C ILE A 183 8.80 37.36 14.16
N LYS A 184 9.51 38.07 13.28
CA LYS A 184 9.41 39.53 13.16
C LYS A 184 7.97 39.97 12.85
N ILE A 185 7.32 39.36 11.85
CA ILE A 185 5.91 39.63 11.51
C ILE A 185 4.99 39.33 12.70
N MET A 186 5.21 38.20 13.39
CA MET A 186 4.42 37.83 14.56
C MET A 186 4.58 38.83 15.71
N ASN A 187 5.79 39.33 15.92
CA ASN A 187 6.07 40.35 16.95
C ASN A 187 5.44 41.69 16.62
N TYR A 188 5.38 42.09 15.35
CA TYR A 188 4.59 43.26 14.91
C TYR A 188 3.10 43.08 15.20
N ARG A 189 2.55 41.86 15.04
CA ARG A 189 1.13 41.57 15.31
C ARG A 189 0.79 41.44 16.80
N MET A 190 1.69 40.91 17.61
CA MET A 190 1.44 40.54 19.02
C MET A 190 2.09 41.48 20.04
N ALA A 191 2.59 42.64 19.62
CA ALA A 191 3.29 43.59 20.48
C ALA A 191 4.52 42.98 21.23
N GLY A 192 5.29 42.13 20.54
CA GLY A 192 6.66 41.77 20.96
C GLY A 192 6.84 40.59 21.95
N GLY A 193 6.08 39.51 21.83
CA GLY A 193 6.11 38.40 22.80
C GLY A 193 7.05 37.22 22.50
N VAL A 194 7.65 37.11 21.31
CA VAL A 194 8.34 35.89 20.87
C VAL A 194 9.82 36.14 20.61
N LYS A 195 10.69 35.43 21.35
CA LYS A 195 12.15 35.44 21.15
C LYS A 195 12.61 34.11 20.56
N LEU A 196 13.34 34.17 19.45
CA LEU A 196 14.00 33.01 18.88
C LEU A 196 15.29 32.73 19.65
N GLN A 197 15.45 31.53 20.20
CA GLN A 197 16.74 31.05 20.70
C GLN A 197 17.35 30.10 19.67
N LYS A 198 18.47 30.51 19.07
CA LYS A 198 19.26 29.65 18.20
C LYS A 198 20.21 28.83 19.07
N LYS A 199 19.98 27.53 19.19
CA LYS A 199 20.95 26.61 19.79
C LYS A 199 21.88 26.14 18.67
N HIS A 200 23.16 26.49 18.75
CA HIS A 200 24.17 26.20 17.72
C HIS A 200 24.32 24.67 17.58
N PHE A 201 23.74 24.09 16.52
CA PHE A 201 23.83 22.67 16.19
C PHE A 201 23.79 22.48 14.67
N LEU A 202 24.63 23.20 13.91
CA LEU A 202 24.74 22.98 12.46
C LEU A 202 26.18 23.22 12.03
N GLU A 203 26.99 22.15 12.09
CA GLU A 203 28.38 22.15 11.60
C GLU A 203 28.50 21.61 10.16
N SER A 204 27.37 21.41 9.47
CA SER A 204 27.36 21.04 8.05
C SER A 204 26.05 21.49 7.43
N ASP A 205 26.12 21.97 6.17
CA ASP A 205 24.97 22.13 5.30
C ASP A 205 24.28 20.76 5.18
N GLY A 206 23.24 20.56 5.99
CA GLY A 206 22.41 19.36 5.93
C GLY A 206 21.67 19.26 4.59
N PRO A 207 21.00 18.13 4.31
CA PRO A 207 20.29 17.94 3.06
C PRO A 207 19.25 19.06 2.87
N PRO A 208 19.01 19.51 1.61
CA PRO A 208 18.06 20.56 1.31
C PRO A 208 16.68 20.23 1.88
N VAL A 209 16.03 21.21 2.51
CA VAL A 209 14.72 21.05 3.15
C VAL A 209 13.66 21.85 2.39
N SER A 210 12.40 21.43 2.52
CA SER A 210 11.28 22.21 2.00
C SER A 210 11.12 23.49 2.84
N PRO A 211 10.94 24.67 2.23
CA PRO A 211 10.69 25.92 2.94
C PRO A 211 9.50 25.81 3.88
N PHE A 212 9.57 26.43 5.05
CA PHE A 212 8.52 26.47 6.08
C PHE A 212 8.18 25.09 6.68
N SER A 213 9.16 24.19 6.75
CA SER A 213 9.02 22.89 7.43
C SER A 213 9.00 23.05 8.95
N ALA A 214 9.73 24.04 9.49
CA ALA A 214 9.89 24.22 10.93
C ALA A 214 8.61 24.66 11.68
N PRO A 215 7.77 25.57 11.16
CA PRO A 215 6.52 25.97 11.84
C PRO A 215 5.50 24.82 11.97
N ALA A 216 5.48 23.86 11.04
CA ALA A 216 4.56 22.71 11.07
C ALA A 216 4.93 21.67 12.15
N LEU A 217 6.20 21.62 12.55
CA LEU A 217 6.72 20.72 13.60
C LEU A 217 6.23 21.10 15.00
N GLY A 218 5.68 22.30 15.21
CA GLY A 218 5.09 22.72 16.48
C GLY A 218 3.82 21.98 16.91
N ARG A 219 3.29 21.05 16.09
CA ARG A 219 2.18 20.14 16.47
C ARG A 219 2.62 18.76 16.96
N LYS A 220 3.90 18.38 16.79
CA LYS A 220 4.46 17.22 17.49
C LYS A 220 5.18 17.73 18.72
N ARG A 221 4.64 17.34 19.89
CA ARG A 221 5.35 17.35 21.17
C ARG A 221 6.72 16.72 20.91
N ASP A 222 7.78 17.28 21.52
CA ASP A 222 9.19 16.94 21.31
C ASP A 222 9.73 17.71 20.08
N TYR A 223 10.27 18.93 20.21
CA TYR A 223 11.70 19.18 20.50
C TYR A 223 12.03 20.59 21.04
N ALA A 224 11.06 21.45 21.34
CA ALA A 224 11.35 22.81 21.83
C ALA A 224 10.54 23.14 23.09
N ARG A 225 11.24 23.25 24.23
CA ARG A 225 10.69 23.83 25.46
C ARG A 225 10.53 25.34 25.24
N PHE A 226 9.35 25.77 24.81
CA PHE A 226 8.96 27.17 24.82
C PHE A 226 8.62 27.58 26.26
N GLU A 227 9.53 28.30 26.92
CA GLU A 227 9.28 28.85 28.24
C GLU A 227 8.50 30.17 28.09
N LYS A 228 7.19 30.13 28.38
CA LYS A 228 6.38 31.34 28.55
C LYS A 228 6.87 32.09 29.78
N SER A 229 7.54 33.22 29.62
CA SER A 229 7.75 34.14 30.75
C SER A 229 6.41 34.82 31.08
N GLN A 230 5.68 34.27 32.05
CA GLN A 230 4.56 34.97 32.68
C GLN A 230 5.12 36.20 33.43
N ARG A 231 4.92 37.39 32.89
CA ARG A 231 4.77 38.57 33.75
C ARG A 231 3.29 38.74 34.04
N ARG A 232 2.91 38.50 35.30
CA ARG A 232 1.60 38.87 35.83
C ARG A 232 1.46 40.38 35.71
N TYR A 233 0.42 40.83 35.02
CA TYR A 233 -0.17 42.12 35.30
C TYR A 233 -1.34 41.84 36.23
N ASP A 234 -1.17 42.16 37.51
CA ASP A 234 -2.28 42.26 38.46
C ASP A 234 -3.16 43.43 38.00
N TYR A 235 -4.38 43.13 37.57
CA TYR A 235 -5.44 44.13 37.47
C TYR A 235 -6.20 44.11 38.80
N ASP A 236 -5.96 45.13 39.61
CA ASP A 236 -6.72 45.45 40.80
C ASP A 236 -8.16 45.83 40.39
N TYR A 237 -9.11 45.01 40.80
CA TYR A 237 -10.54 45.27 40.66
C TYR A 237 -11.10 45.62 42.04
N GLY A 238 -11.02 46.90 42.40
CA GLY A 238 -11.53 47.49 43.63
C GLY A 238 -12.65 48.49 43.37
N ARG A 239 -13.90 48.04 43.58
CA ARG A 239 -15.18 48.78 43.62
C ARG A 239 -15.12 50.19 44.24
N GLY A 240 -16.01 51.05 43.73
CA GLY A 240 -16.99 51.71 44.61
C GLY A 240 -17.40 53.13 44.21
N LYS A 241 -18.63 53.24 43.69
CA LYS A 241 -19.61 54.35 43.76
C LYS A 241 -19.14 55.78 43.47
#